data_AF-A0A0D3HSW0-F1
#
_entry.id   AF-A0A0D3HSW0-F1
#
_cell.length_a   1.000
_cell.length_b   1.000
_cell.length_c   1.000
_cell.angle_alpha   90.00
_cell.angle_beta   90.00
_cell.angle_gamma   90.00
#
_symmetry.space_group_name_H-M   'P 1'
#
loop_
_entity.id
_entity.type
_entity.pdbx_description
1 polymer ?
#
loop_
_entity_poly.entity_id
_entity_poly.type
_entity_poly.pdbx_seq_one_letter_code
_entity_poly.pdbx_strand_id
1 'polypeptide(L)' 'MGGSGLGDNRTTAKGSLADLNLPSITIPNLRTFQAATRTVTNVGQPNAVYKAFLQPPAGVEMAVMPAVLVFSKEKKV' A
#
# COMPACT_ATOMS: atom_id res chain seq x y z
N MET A 1 27.33 -29.46 -27.28
CA MET A 1 27.29 -28.11 -27.88
C MET A 1 25.86 -27.65 -27.91
N GLY A 2 25.56 -26.49 -27.33
CA GLY A 2 24.21 -25.98 -27.14
C GLY A 2 24.13 -25.18 -25.85
N GLY A 3 24.75 -24.00 -25.86
CA GLY A 3 24.81 -23.10 -24.72
C GLY A 3 23.61 -22.16 -24.63
N SER A 4 23.84 -21.07 -23.89
CA SER A 4 22.93 -19.99 -23.48
C SER A 4 22.00 -20.43 -22.33
N GLY A 5 22.25 -20.09 -21.06
CA GLY A 5 22.81 -18.82 -20.60
C GLY A 5 21.76 -17.72 -20.73
N LEU A 6 20.73 -17.79 -19.90
CA LEU A 6 19.95 -16.62 -19.53
C LEU A 6 19.88 -16.60 -18.01
N GLY A 7 20.93 -16.06 -17.41
CA GLY A 7 20.82 -15.55 -16.05
C GLY A 7 19.86 -14.37 -16.10
N ASP A 8 18.63 -14.61 -15.67
CA ASP A 8 17.73 -13.56 -15.22
C ASP A 8 18.24 -13.04 -13.87
N ASN A 9 19.34 -12.28 -13.93
CA ASN A 9 19.88 -11.53 -12.79
C ASN A 9 18.97 -10.37 -12.34
N ARG A 10 17.76 -10.25 -12.92
CA ARG A 10 16.73 -9.39 -12.37
C ARG A 10 16.16 -10.11 -11.15
N THR A 11 16.77 -9.81 -10.01
CA THR A 11 16.05 -9.84 -8.73
C THR A 11 14.89 -8.86 -8.88
N THR A 12 13.79 -9.33 -9.48
CA THR A 12 12.53 -8.62 -9.51
C THR A 12 12.11 -8.61 -8.05
N ALA A 13 12.29 -7.48 -7.37
CA ALA A 13 11.77 -7.30 -6.03
C ALA A 13 10.30 -7.69 -6.09
N LYS A 14 9.98 -8.84 -5.49
CA LYS A 14 8.66 -9.45 -5.56
C LYS A 14 7.74 -8.60 -4.70
N GLY A 15 7.20 -7.53 -5.27
CA GLY A 15 6.18 -6.72 -4.63
C GLY A 15 4.95 -7.58 -4.35
N SER A 16 4.33 -7.39 -3.19
CA SER A 16 3.05 -8.03 -2.91
C SER A 16 1.98 -7.46 -3.84
N LEU A 17 1.12 -8.31 -4.40
CA LEU A 17 -0.08 -7.83 -5.10
C LEU A 17 -0.98 -6.98 -4.21
N ALA A 18 -0.91 -7.21 -2.89
CA ALA A 18 -1.61 -6.41 -1.90
C ALA A 18 -1.08 -4.97 -1.82
N ASP A 19 0.14 -4.67 -2.28
CA ASP A 19 0.79 -3.35 -2.21
C ASP A 19 0.65 -2.50 -3.48
N LEU A 20 -0.07 -3.00 -4.49
CA LEU A 20 -0.43 -2.18 -5.66
C LEU A 20 -1.21 -0.95 -5.21
N ASN A 21 -0.88 0.25 -5.71
CA ASN A 21 -1.52 1.49 -5.29
C ASN A 21 -2.93 1.69 -5.90
N LEU A 22 -3.82 0.73 -5.66
CA LEU A 22 -5.21 0.71 -6.13
C LEU A 22 -6.15 1.29 -5.08
N PRO A 23 -7.30 1.88 -5.50
CA PRO A 23 -8.31 2.45 -4.59
C PRO A 23 -9.13 1.38 -3.84
N SER A 24 -8.75 0.11 -3.95
CA SER A 24 -9.33 -1.02 -3.24
C SER A 24 -8.24 -1.96 -2.73
N ILE A 25 -8.60 -2.73 -1.71
CA ILE A 25 -7.74 -3.73 -1.07
C ILE A 25 -8.50 -5.05 -1.10
N THR A 26 -7.89 -6.08 -1.69
CA THR A 26 -8.43 -7.44 -1.72
C THR A 26 -7.42 -8.37 -1.05
N ILE A 27 -7.83 -9.03 0.03
CA ILE A 27 -7.02 -10.02 0.74
C ILE A 27 -7.80 -11.34 0.74
N PRO A 28 -7.50 -12.26 -0.19
CA PRO A 28 -8.15 -13.56 -0.20
C PRO A 28 -7.62 -14.43 0.94
N ASN A 29 -8.50 -15.21 1.58
CA ASN A 29 -8.14 -16.22 2.57
C ASN A 29 -7.25 -15.70 3.71
N LEU A 30 -7.65 -14.61 4.37
CA LEU A 30 -6.94 -14.08 5.54
C LEU A 30 -6.88 -15.12 6.66
N ARG A 31 -5.69 -15.65 6.97
CA ARG A 31 -5.48 -16.66 8.03
C ARG A 31 -4.86 -16.09 9.31
N THR A 32 -3.99 -15.10 9.18
CA THR A 32 -3.26 -14.49 10.30
C THR A 32 -3.33 -12.98 10.20
N PHE A 33 -2.49 -12.38 9.37
CA PHE A 33 -2.39 -10.94 9.16
C PHE A 33 -1.84 -10.66 7.76
N GLN A 34 -2.27 -9.56 7.16
CA GLN A 34 -1.72 -9.04 5.92
C GLN A 34 -1.69 -7.52 5.98
N ALA A 35 -0.51 -6.93 5.78
CA ALA A 35 -0.36 -5.50 5.58
C ALA A 35 -0.55 -5.14 4.10
N ALA A 36 -1.08 -3.95 3.83
CA ALA A 36 -1.15 -3.37 2.51
C ALA A 36 -0.68 -1.91 2.58
N THR A 37 0.22 -1.52 1.68
CA THR A 37 0.78 -0.17 1.62
C THR A 37 0.15 0.63 0.50
N ARG A 38 -0.28 1.86 0.78
CA ARG A 38 -0.83 2.79 -0.22
C ARG A 38 -0.19 4.16 -0.10
N THR A 39 -0.02 4.79 -1.26
CA THR A 39 0.44 6.17 -1.37
C THR A 39 -0.69 7.00 -1.92
N VAL A 40 -1.12 7.98 -1.15
CA VAL A 40 -2.18 8.91 -1.54
C VAL A 40 -1.59 10.29 -1.84
N THR A 41 -2.09 10.91 -2.91
CA THR A 41 -1.75 12.29 -3.27
C THR A 41 -2.96 13.16 -3.00
N ASN A 42 -2.81 14.19 -2.15
CA ASN A 42 -3.86 15.18 -1.98
C ASN A 42 -3.94 16.07 -3.24
N VAL A 43 -5.07 15.98 -3.94
CA VAL A 43 -5.38 16.80 -5.13
C VAL A 43 -6.42 17.89 -4.84
N GLY A 44 -6.82 18.03 -3.58
CA GLY A 44 -7.83 18.99 -3.11
C GLY A 44 -7.21 20.25 -2.49
N GLN A 45 -7.82 20.72 -1.40
CA GLN A 45 -7.35 21.91 -0.70
C GLN A 45 -5.97 21.69 -0.08
N PRO A 46 -5.09 22.71 -0.11
CA PRO A 46 -3.82 22.65 0.59
C PRO A 46 -4.00 22.73 2.11
N ASN A 47 -2.99 22.27 2.86
CA ASN A 47 -3.00 22.32 4.33
C ASN A 47 -4.20 21.57 4.93
N ALA A 48 -4.44 20.35 4.43
CA ALA A 48 -5.56 19.53 4.81
C ALA A 48 -5.14 18.37 5.72
N VAL A 49 -6.01 18.04 6.68
CA VAL A 49 -5.83 16.91 7.59
C VAL A 49 -6.94 15.90 7.34
N TYR A 50 -6.57 14.66 7.04
CA TYR A 50 -7.49 13.55 6.83
C TYR A 50 -7.34 12.54 7.96
N LYS A 51 -8.46 12.07 8.51
CA LYS A 51 -8.49 11.01 9.53
C LYS A 51 -9.08 9.75 8.91
N ALA A 52 -8.40 8.62 9.08
CA ALA A 52 -8.88 7.33 8.63
C ALA A 52 -9.99 6.83 9.55
N PHE A 53 -11.07 6.32 8.96
CA PHE A 53 -12.13 5.61 9.65
C PHE A 53 -12.24 4.20 9.08
N LEU A 54 -12.54 3.23 9.94
CA LEU A 54 -12.59 1.82 9.59
C LEU A 54 -13.95 1.27 9.95
N GLN A 55 -14.47 0.44 9.05
CA GLN A 55 -15.61 -0.43 9.31
C GLN A 55 -15.15 -1.86 9.04
N PRO A 56 -14.64 -2.57 10.07
CA PRO A 56 -14.11 -3.90 9.89
C PRO A 56 -15.22 -4.90 9.51
N PRO A 57 -14.95 -5.84 8.58
CA PRO A 57 -15.82 -6.99 8.38
C PRO A 57 -15.94 -7.84 9.65
N ALA A 58 -17.03 -8.60 9.79
CA ALA A 58 -17.21 -9.51 10.92
C ALA A 58 -16.06 -10.53 11.01
N GLY A 59 -15.50 -10.68 12.21
CA GLY A 59 -14.38 -11.61 12.45
C GLY A 59 -13.01 -11.13 11.98
N VAL A 60 -12.89 -9.87 11.50
CA VAL A 60 -11.63 -9.28 11.06
C VAL A 60 -11.32 -8.04 11.89
N GLU A 61 -10.10 -7.96 12.42
CA GLU A 61 -9.57 -6.73 13.01
C GLU A 61 -8.84 -5.92 11.95
N MET A 62 -9.06 -4.61 11.93
CA MET A 62 -8.40 -3.70 11.00
C MET A 62 -7.72 -2.55 11.74
N ALA A 63 -6.54 -2.18 11.27
CA ALA A 63 -5.81 -1.00 11.74
C ALA A 63 -5.18 -0.27 10.54
N VAL A 64 -5.05 1.05 10.66
CA VAL A 64 -4.38 1.90 9.67
C VAL A 64 -3.30 2.71 10.38
N MET A 65 -2.11 2.72 9.79
CA MET A 65 -0.98 3.50 10.27
C MET A 65 -0.35 4.28 9.10
N PRO A 66 -0.23 5.62 9.20
CA PRO A 66 -0.78 6.47 10.26
C PRO A 66 -2.30 6.64 10.13
N ALA A 67 -3.01 6.77 11.27
CA ALA A 67 -4.45 7.01 11.29
C ALA A 67 -4.84 8.46 10.88
N VAL A 68 -3.87 9.38 10.86
CA VAL A 68 -4.04 10.77 10.45
C VAL A 68 -2.97 11.12 9.42
N LEU A 69 -3.41 11.65 8.28
CA LEU A 69 -2.54 12.19 7.26
C LEU A 69 -2.65 13.71 7.24
N VAL A 70 -1.50 14.38 7.36
CA VAL A 70 -1.38 15.84 7.29
C VAL A 70 -0.69 16.20 5.99
N PHE A 71 -1.40 16.90 5.10
CA PHE A 71 -0.85 17.42 3.85
C PHE A 71 -0.62 18.92 3.98
N SER A 72 0.63 19.34 4.13
CA SER A 72 1.03 20.75 4.07
C SER A 72 1.48 21.12 2.66
N LYS A 73 1.18 22.36 2.23
CA LYS A 73 1.82 22.97 1.05
C LYS A 73 3.32 23.15 1.26
N GLU A 74 3.73 23.21 2.52
CA GLU A 74 5.11 23.35 2.95
C GLU A 74 5.74 21.96 3.10
N LYS A 75 6.38 21.49 2.03
CA LYS A 75 7.73 20.92 2.02
C LYS A 75 8.23 20.76 0.58
N LYS A 76 9.05 21.73 0.15
CA LYS A 76 10.27 21.40 -0.60
C LYS A 76 11.19 20.68 0.40
N VAL A 77 11.53 19.44 0.11
CA VAL A 77 12.82 18.84 0.46
C VAL A 77 13.42 18.36 -0.85
#